data_AF-A0A5M9R9J1-F1
#
_entry.id   AF-A0A5M9R9J1-F1
#
_cell.length_a   1.000
_cell.length_b   1.000
_cell.length_c   1.000
_cell.angle_alpha   90.00
_cell.angle_beta   90.00
_cell.angle_gamma   90.00
#
_symmetry.space_group_name_H-M   'P 1'
#
loop_
_entity.id
_entity.type
_entity.pdbx_description
1 polymer ?
#
loop_
_entity_poly.entity_id
_entity_poly.type
_entity_poly.pdbx_seq_one_letter_code
_entity_poly.pdbx_strand_id
1 'polypeptide(L)'
;MAKLSNDNNKKIITILQKDNSHISHITYNEFNVGNEGIIFNNKIGADTIINEVVSRSASELNGEICTGESERYRLFFIMSFQKYNTCKSYCWPGSSSFKSGYWSLC
;
A
#
# COMPACT_ATOMS: atom_id res chain seq x y z
N MET A 1 6.34 -10.43 -5.39
CA MET A 1 5.47 -10.18 -6.58
C MET A 1 4.05 -9.86 -6.14
N ALA A 2 3.32 -9.04 -6.91
CA ALA A 2 1.92 -8.71 -6.67
C ALA A 2 1.14 -8.52 -7.98
N LYS A 3 -0.19 -8.60 -7.90
CA LYS A 3 -1.10 -8.42 -9.05
C LYS A 3 -2.14 -7.35 -8.74
N LEU A 4 -2.32 -6.41 -9.67
CA LEU A 4 -3.39 -5.43 -9.64
C LEU A 4 -4.66 -6.00 -10.31
N SER A 5 -5.80 -5.80 -9.68
CA SER A 5 -7.12 -6.12 -10.23
C SER A 5 -8.13 -5.04 -9.83
N ASN A 6 -9.22 -4.93 -10.59
CA ASN A 6 -10.35 -4.07 -10.25
C ASN A 6 -11.55 -4.93 -9.88
N ASP A 7 -12.18 -4.61 -8.75
CA ASP A 7 -13.41 -5.26 -8.27
C ASP A 7 -14.38 -4.18 -7.79
N ASN A 8 -15.56 -4.06 -8.42
CA ASN A 8 -16.58 -3.07 -8.10
C ASN A 8 -16.03 -1.64 -7.92
N ASN A 9 -15.23 -1.17 -8.89
CA ASN A 9 -14.52 0.12 -8.87
C ASN A 9 -13.45 0.30 -7.78
N LYS A 10 -13.13 -0.73 -6.99
CA LYS A 10 -11.98 -0.72 -6.08
C LYS A 10 -10.77 -1.37 -6.72
N LYS A 11 -9.62 -0.70 -6.63
CA LYS A 11 -8.33 -1.27 -7.02
C LYS A 11 -7.83 -2.19 -5.89
N ILE A 12 -7.45 -3.41 -6.24
CA ILE A 12 -6.94 -4.40 -5.30
C ILE A 12 -5.56 -4.85 -5.75
N ILE A 13 -4.57 -4.71 -4.87
CA ILE A 13 -3.24 -5.31 -5.01
C ILE A 13 -3.24 -6.61 -4.23
N THR A 14 -3.23 -7.73 -4.94
CA THR A 14 -3.08 -9.06 -4.33
C THR A 14 -1.60 -9.40 -4.21
N ILE A 15 -1.17 -9.70 -2.99
CA ILE A 15 0.21 -10.09 -2.68
C ILE A 15 0.35 -11.58 -2.98
N LEU A 16 1.33 -11.93 -3.82
CA LEU A 16 1.46 -13.28 -4.35
C LEU A 16 2.64 -14.05 -3.77
N GLN A 17 3.63 -13.35 -3.22
CA GLN A 17 4.86 -13.96 -2.72
C GLN A 17 5.41 -13.19 -1.53
N LYS A 18 6.04 -13.93 -0.62
CA LYS A 18 6.90 -13.42 0.47
C LYS A 18 8.18 -14.25 0.51
N ASP A 19 9.22 -13.68 1.08
CA ASP A 19 10.47 -14.40 1.34
C ASP A 19 10.40 -15.24 2.64
N ASN A 20 11.53 -15.87 2.97
CA ASN A 20 11.68 -16.68 4.18
C ASN A 20 11.63 -15.86 5.48
N SER A 21 11.79 -14.53 5.39
CA SER A 21 11.64 -13.60 6.51
C SER A 21 10.21 -13.07 6.64
N HIS A 22 9.27 -13.63 5.86
CA HIS A 22 7.87 -13.19 5.79
C HIS A 22 7.69 -11.76 5.27
N ILE A 23 8.64 -11.28 4.47
CA ILE A 23 8.59 -9.96 3.84
C ILE A 23 8.17 -10.12 2.38
N SER A 24 7.20 -9.31 1.95
CA SER A 24 6.88 -9.12 0.54
C SER A 24 7.41 -7.76 0.08
N HIS A 25 8.45 -7.77 -0.76
CA HIS A 25 8.96 -6.57 -1.40
C HIS A 25 8.42 -6.45 -2.81
N ILE A 26 7.77 -5.32 -3.10
CA ILE A 26 7.15 -5.03 -4.38
C ILE A 26 7.72 -3.71 -4.88
N THR A 27 8.31 -3.76 -6.07
CA THR A 27 8.88 -2.60 -6.75
C THR A 27 7.96 -2.12 -7.85
N TYR A 28 7.85 -0.80 -7.99
CA TYR A 28 7.05 -0.13 -8.99
C TYR A 28 7.90 0.90 -9.73
N ASN A 29 7.67 1.04 -11.03
CA ASN A 29 8.15 2.22 -11.75
C ASN A 29 7.33 3.44 -11.34
N GLU A 30 6.02 3.29 -11.12
CA GLU A 30 5.13 4.36 -10.67
C GLU A 30 4.04 3.78 -9.76
N PHE A 31 3.63 4.56 -8.77
CA PHE A 31 2.56 4.17 -7.86
C PHE A 31 1.72 5.40 -7.51
N ASN A 32 0.44 5.36 -7.90
CA ASN A 32 -0.54 6.41 -7.67
C ASN A 32 -1.84 5.80 -7.14
N VAL A 33 -2.51 6.51 -6.25
CA VAL A 33 -3.81 6.12 -5.69
C VAL A 33 -4.79 7.24 -6.01
N GLY A 34 -5.77 6.95 -6.86
CA GLY A 34 -6.86 7.87 -7.16
C GLY A 34 -7.89 7.92 -6.03
N ASN A 35 -8.94 8.72 -6.20
CA ASN A 35 -10.00 8.91 -5.21
C ASN A 35 -10.76 7.62 -4.88
N GLU A 36 -10.75 6.65 -5.80
CA GLU A 36 -11.32 5.31 -5.61
C GLU A 36 -10.59 4.48 -4.53
N GLY A 37 -9.40 4.91 -4.12
CA GLY A 37 -8.57 4.23 -3.14
C GLY A 37 -7.98 2.93 -3.65
N ILE A 38 -7.35 2.18 -2.73
CA ILE A 38 -6.70 0.91 -3.03
C ILE A 38 -6.74 -0.04 -1.83
N ILE A 39 -6.84 -1.34 -2.10
CA ILE A 39 -6.82 -2.40 -1.08
C ILE A 39 -5.60 -3.29 -1.28
N PHE A 40 -4.82 -3.48 -0.22
CA PHE A 40 -3.76 -4.49 -0.16
C PHE A 40 -4.31 -5.80 0.40
N ASN A 41 -4.32 -6.85 -0.42
CA ASN A 41 -4.85 -8.16 -0.07
C ASN A 41 -3.72 -9.15 0.19
N ASN A 42 -3.43 -9.38 1.47
CA ASN A 42 -2.34 -10.23 1.93
C ASN A 42 -2.82 -11.65 2.26
N LYS A 43 -3.22 -12.42 1.25
CA LYS A 43 -3.67 -13.82 1.46
C LYS A 43 -2.54 -14.81 1.75
N ILE A 44 -1.30 -14.39 1.50
CA ILE A 44 -0.11 -15.25 1.60
C ILE A 44 0.58 -15.16 2.97
N GLY A 45 0.02 -14.38 3.91
CA GLY A 45 0.52 -14.29 5.28
C GLY A 45 1.90 -13.67 5.39
N ALA A 46 2.14 -12.54 4.70
CA ALA A 46 3.35 -11.74 4.90
C ALA A 46 3.21 -10.88 6.17
N ASP A 47 4.23 -10.86 7.01
CA ASP A 47 4.25 -10.01 8.21
C ASP A 47 4.51 -8.55 7.84
N THR A 48 5.22 -8.32 6.74
CA THR A 48 5.62 -7.01 6.26
C THR A 48 5.54 -6.94 4.75
N ILE A 49 4.92 -5.88 4.24
CA ILE A 49 4.84 -5.57 2.83
C ILE A 49 5.55 -4.23 2.60
N ILE A 50 6.54 -4.24 1.72
CA ILE A 50 7.30 -3.05 1.32
C ILE A 50 6.91 -2.72 -0.11
N ASN A 51 6.40 -1.50 -0.30
CA ASN A 51 6.06 -0.95 -1.59
C ASN A 51 7.08 0.13 -1.95
N GLU A 52 7.94 -0.15 -2.91
CA GLU A 52 9.02 0.75 -3.31
C GLU A 52 8.80 1.28 -4.72
N VAL A 53 8.81 2.60 -4.87
CA VAL A 53 8.89 3.25 -6.18
C VAL A 53 10.37 3.49 -6.48
N VAL A 54 10.92 2.73 -7.43
CA VAL A 54 12.35 2.75 -7.76
C VAL A 54 12.72 3.85 -8.77
N SER A 55 11.71 4.53 -9.33
CA SER A 55 11.92 5.66 -10.24
C SER A 55 11.95 7.00 -9.49
N ARG A 56 12.14 8.09 -10.26
CA ARG A 56 12.01 9.46 -9.77
C ARG A 56 10.60 10.03 -9.92
N SER A 57 9.64 9.26 -10.45
CA SER A 57 8.26 9.71 -10.61
C SER A 57 7.65 9.99 -9.24
N ALA A 58 6.94 11.11 -9.13
CA ALA A 58 6.21 11.46 -7.91
C ALA A 58 4.98 10.54 -7.76
N SER A 59 4.70 10.13 -6.52
CA SER A 59 3.49 9.39 -6.18
C SER A 59 2.38 10.33 -5.73
N GLU A 60 1.26 10.30 -6.44
CA GLU A 60 0.04 11.03 -6.08
C GLU A 60 -0.91 10.09 -5.33
N LEU A 61 -1.18 10.41 -4.07
CA LEU A 61 -1.96 9.57 -3.16
C LEU A 61 -3.21 10.33 -2.71
N ASN A 62 -4.28 10.22 -3.50
CA ASN A 62 -5.51 11.02 -3.41
C ASN A 62 -6.71 10.27 -2.79
N GLY A 63 -6.58 8.98 -2.50
CA GLY A 63 -7.65 8.17 -1.91
C GLY A 63 -7.17 7.28 -0.78
N GLU A 64 -8.10 6.48 -0.26
CA GLU A 64 -7.84 5.59 0.87
C GLU A 64 -6.86 4.47 0.51
N ILE A 65 -6.03 4.10 1.48
CA ILE A 65 -5.17 2.92 1.38
C ILE A 65 -5.59 1.97 2.49
N CYS A 66 -6.22 0.87 2.08
CA CYS A 66 -6.89 -0.06 2.97
C CYS A 66 -6.19 -1.42 2.92
N THR A 67 -6.31 -2.18 4.00
CA THR A 67 -5.86 -3.58 4.03
C THR A 67 -7.07 -4.49 4.00
N GLY A 68 -7.03 -5.54 3.18
CA GLY A 68 -8.08 -6.56 3.13
C GLY A 68 -8.16 -7.38 4.42
N GLU A 69 -9.17 -8.26 4.49
CA GLU A 69 -9.38 -9.19 5.60
C GLU A 69 -8.26 -10.23 5.66
N SER A 70 -7.19 -9.91 6.38
CA SER A 70 -6.09 -10.82 6.67
C SER A 70 -5.54 -10.53 8.07
N GLU A 71 -4.65 -11.38 8.56
CA GLU A 71 -3.92 -11.17 9.81
C GLU A 71 -3.17 -9.83 9.81
N ARG A 72 -2.88 -9.30 11.00
CA ARG A 72 -2.19 -8.01 11.17
C ARG A 72 -0.83 -8.04 10.47
N TYR A 73 -0.59 -7.13 9.53
CA TYR A 73 0.71 -6.97 8.86
C TYR A 73 1.14 -5.50 8.80
N ARG A 74 2.44 -5.27 8.64
CA ARG A 74 3.01 -3.92 8.44
C ARG A 74 3.04 -3.57 6.97
N LEU A 75 2.63 -2.34 6.63
CA LEU A 75 2.67 -1.82 5.27
C LEU A 75 3.61 -0.61 5.23
N PHE A 76 4.69 -0.72 4.46
CA PHE A 76 5.68 0.34 4.26
C PHE A 76 5.66 0.84 2.82
N PHE A 77 5.93 2.14 2.67
CA PHE A 77 6.11 2.78 1.38
C PHE A 77 7.46 3.49 1.35
N ILE A 78 8.26 3.18 0.33
CA ILE A 78 9.54 3.82 0.03
C ILE A 78 9.34 4.57 -1.29
N MET A 79 9.19 5.89 -1.21
CA MET A 79 8.96 6.75 -2.37
C MET A 79 9.81 8.01 -2.24
N SER A 80 10.47 8.41 -3.32
CA SER A 80 11.35 9.59 -3.34
C SER A 80 10.58 10.91 -3.22
N PHE A 81 9.40 11.00 -3.85
CA PHE A 81 8.55 12.19 -3.84
C PHE A 81 7.08 11.79 -3.70
N GLN A 82 6.36 12.44 -2.79
CA GLN A 82 4.96 12.16 -2.50
C GLN A 82 4.15 13.46 -2.55
N LYS A 83 3.00 13.42 -3.23
CA LYS A 83 2.00 14.49 -3.23
C LYS A 83 0.71 13.98 -2.61
N TYR A 84 0.22 14.71 -1.61
CA TYR A 84 -1.00 14.41 -0.87
C TYR A 84 -2.01 15.51 -1.12
N ASN A 85 -3.13 15.17 -1.76
CA ASN A 85 -4.17 16.15 -2.07
C ASN A 85 -5.44 15.99 -1.22
N THR A 86 -5.58 14.92 -0.44
CA THR A 86 -6.75 14.64 0.40
C THR A 86 -6.36 14.11 1.78
N CYS A 87 -7.18 14.37 2.79
CA CYS A 87 -7.04 13.77 4.12
C CYS A 87 -7.23 12.25 3.99
N LYS A 88 -6.16 11.50 4.25
CA LYS A 88 -6.14 10.04 4.09
C LYS A 88 -6.95 9.37 5.20
N SER A 89 -7.98 8.62 4.83
CA SER A 89 -8.54 7.57 5.70
C SER A 89 -7.79 6.26 5.45
N TYR A 90 -7.27 5.67 6.53
CA TYR A 90 -6.67 4.35 6.54
C TYR A 90 -7.68 3.38 7.14
N CYS A 91 -8.26 2.48 6.35
CA CYS A 91 -9.18 1.48 6.87
C CYS A 91 -8.39 0.22 7.27
N TRP A 92 -8.30 0.01 8.58
CA TRP A 92 -7.62 -1.14 9.19
C TRP A 92 -8.63 -2.12 9.80
N PRO A 93 -8.51 -3.44 9.55
CA PRO A 93 -9.00 -4.44 10.47
C PRO A 93 -8.02 -4.51 11.66
N GLY A 94 -8.11 -3.55 12.58
CA GLY A 94 -7.43 -3.54 13.88
C GLY A 94 -5.90 -3.75 13.91
N SER A 95 -5.15 -2.65 14.11
CA SER A 95 -3.76 -2.53 14.63
C SER A 95 -2.54 -2.60 13.69
N SER A 96 -2.70 -2.38 12.40
CA SER A 96 -1.54 -2.20 11.54
C SER A 96 -0.84 -0.86 11.83
N SER A 97 0.49 -0.84 11.83
CA SER A 97 1.28 0.39 12.01
C SER A 97 1.76 0.91 10.67
N PHE A 98 1.38 2.14 10.31
CA PHE A 98 1.94 2.86 9.16
C PHE A 98 3.01 3.83 9.66
N LYS A 99 4.24 3.70 9.13
CA LYS A 99 5.28 4.73 9.28
C LYS A 99 5.56 5.31 7.90
N SER A 100 4.99 6.47 7.59
CA SER A 100 5.62 7.39 6.63
C SER A 100 6.41 8.43 7.40
N GLY A 101 7.64 8.67 6.96
CA GLY A 101 8.32 9.93 7.27
C GLY A 101 7.65 11.06 6.49
N TYR A 102 7.40 12.16 7.19
CA TYR A 102 6.65 13.36 6.81
C TYR A 102 5.12 13.22 6.83
N TRP A 103 4.56 14.04 7.70
CA TRP A 103 3.19 14.07 8.18
C TRP A 103 2.27 14.71 7.14
N SER A 104 1.13 14.07 6.89
CA SER A 104 -0.09 14.79 6.54
C SER A 104 -1.03 14.60 7.72
N LEU A 105 -0.83 15.48 8.71
CA LEU A 105 -1.91 15.97 9.54
C LEU A 105 -2.86 16.72 8.59
N CYS A 106 -4.14 16.43 8.66
CA CYS A 106 -5.01 17.57 8.86
C CYS A 106 -4.61 18.07 10.28
#